data_AF-A0A0A9D1C8-F1
#
_entry.id   AF-A0A0A9D1C8-F1
#
_cell.length_a   1.000
_cell.length_b   1.000
_cell.length_c   1.000
_cell.angle_alpha   90.00
_cell.angle_beta   90.00
_cell.angle_gamma   90.00
#
_symmetry.space_group_name_H-M   'P 1'
#
loop_
_entity.id
_entity.type
_entity.pdbx_description
1 polymer ?
#
loop_
_entity_poly.entity_id
_entity_poly.type
_entity_poly.pdbx_seq_one_letter_code
_entity_poly.pdbx_strand_id
1 'polypeptide(L)'
;MVTIGSQETGTIFTHHQKTVIVDADAGNYRRKIVAFVGGLDLCGGRYDTPRHALFLTLQTLHKEDYYNPNFAVRHRFHLYHLELSWI
;
A
#
# COMPACT_ATOMS: atom_id res chain seq x y z
N MET A 1 9.35 -10.39 -10.30
CA MET A 1 8.95 -10.45 -11.72
C MET A 1 9.05 -11.91 -12.16
N VAL A 2 7.90 -12.56 -12.32
CA VAL A 2 7.76 -13.81 -13.08
C VAL A 2 7.38 -13.39 -14.50
N THR A 3 8.06 -13.95 -15.49
CA THR A 3 7.93 -13.56 -16.91
C THR A 3 6.71 -14.24 -17.53
N ILE A 4 5.81 -13.46 -18.14
CA ILE A 4 4.79 -13.94 -19.08
C ILE A 4 5.09 -13.31 -20.44
N GLY A 5 5.04 -14.15 -21.48
CA GLY A 5 5.76 -13.98 -22.73
C GLY A 5 5.41 -12.76 -23.58
N SER A 6 6.40 -12.40 -24.42
CA SER A 6 6.33 -11.49 -25.56
C SER A 6 5.70 -10.12 -25.29
N GLN A 7 6.33 -9.29 -24.45
CA GLN A 7 6.07 -7.86 -24.45
C GLN A 7 7.33 -7.10 -23.97
N GLU A 8 7.61 -6.03 -24.69
CA GLU A 8 8.74 -5.09 -24.62
C GLU A 8 9.67 -5.23 -23.40
N THR A 9 10.90 -5.66 -23.65
CA THR A 9 12.01 -5.56 -22.71
C THR A 9 12.50 -4.11 -22.62
N GLY A 10 11.59 -3.20 -22.26
CA GLY A 10 11.95 -1.90 -21.73
C GLY A 10 12.57 -2.09 -20.35
N THR A 11 13.66 -1.39 -20.06
CA THR A 11 14.32 -1.52 -18.76
C THR A 11 13.39 -1.03 -17.65
N ILE A 12 13.01 -1.92 -16.73
CA ILE A 12 12.11 -1.60 -15.63
C ILE A 12 12.93 -1.04 -14.46
N PHE A 13 13.24 0.25 -14.53
CA PHE A 13 13.80 1.00 -13.40
C PHE A 13 12.71 1.81 -12.72
N THR A 14 12.88 2.07 -11.42
CA THR A 14 11.95 2.88 -10.63
C THR A 14 12.70 4.01 -9.93
N HIS A 15 12.04 5.16 -9.78
CA HIS A 15 12.47 6.18 -8.83
C HIS A 15 12.01 5.75 -7.43
N HIS A 16 12.90 5.12 -6.67
CA HIS A 16 12.55 4.50 -5.39
C HIS A 16 12.75 5.42 -4.16
N GLN A 17 13.11 6.68 -4.38
CA GLN A 17 13.26 7.70 -3.33
C GLN A 17 11.88 8.05 -2.76
N LYS A 18 11.75 8.08 -1.43
CA LYS A 18 10.56 8.60 -0.75
C LYS A 18 11.00 9.76 0.14
N THR A 19 10.50 10.95 -0.18
CA THR A 19 10.87 12.20 0.49
C THR A 19 9.64 13.08 0.69
N VAL A 20 9.49 13.65 1.88
CA VAL A 20 8.51 14.69 2.17
C VAL A 20 9.27 15.95 2.58
N ILE A 21 9.03 17.06 1.89
CA ILE A 21 9.66 18.36 2.18
C ILE A 21 8.55 19.33 2.57
N VAL A 22 8.70 19.96 3.73
CA VAL A 22 7.72 20.90 4.26
C VAL A 22 8.36 22.18 4.73
N ASP A 23 7.62 23.26 4.58
CA ASP A 23 7.82 24.52 5.26
C ASP A 23 7.31 24.39 6.71
N ALA A 24 8.18 24.62 7.68
CA ALA A 24 7.90 24.48 9.10
C ALA A 24 8.21 25.76 9.87
N ASP A 25 7.51 25.97 10.98
CA ASP A 25 7.76 27.11 11.85
C ASP A 25 9.18 27.03 12.46
N ALA A 26 9.88 28.16 12.44
CA ALA A 26 11.18 28.34 13.07
C ALA A 26 11.12 29.32 14.26
N GLY A 27 9.92 29.82 14.61
CA GLY A 27 9.71 30.86 15.60
C GLY A 27 10.04 32.26 15.06
N ASN A 28 9.66 33.30 15.80
CA ASN A 28 9.93 34.70 15.45
C ASN A 28 9.48 35.11 14.03
N TYR A 29 8.31 34.63 13.58
CA TYR A 29 7.79 34.85 12.23
C TYR A 29 8.72 34.37 11.10
N ARG A 30 9.62 33.43 11.41
CA ARG A 30 10.52 32.79 10.45
C ARG A 30 10.06 31.38 10.13
N ARG A 31 10.46 30.92 8.97
CA ARG A 31 10.21 29.57 8.47
C ARG A 31 11.52 28.85 8.22
N LYS A 32 11.49 27.52 8.31
CA LYS A 32 12.60 26.63 7.96
C LYS A 32 12.09 25.50 7.09
N ILE A 33 12.96 24.95 6.25
CA ILE A 33 12.66 23.74 5.49
C ILE A 33 13.00 22.52 6.36
N VAL A 34 12.06 21.58 6.43
CA VAL A 34 12.25 20.27 7.05
C VAL A 34 12.02 19.21 6.00
N ALA A 35 12.91 18.22 5.94
CA ALA A 35 12.79 17.09 5.03
C ALA A 35 12.78 15.77 5.80
N PHE A 36 11.88 14.87 5.40
CA PHE A 36 11.83 13.47 5.83
C PHE A 36 12.25 12.61 4.65
N VAL A 37 13.26 11.78 4.84
CA VAL A 37 13.80 10.86 3.81
C VAL A 37 13.87 9.47 4.42
N GLY A 38 13.38 8.45 3.71
CA GLY A 38 13.39 7.08 4.23
C GLY A 38 12.79 6.03 3.30
N GLY A 39 12.45 4.88 3.87
CA GLY A 39 11.87 3.74 3.15
C GLY A 39 10.34 3.67 3.16
N LEU A 40 9.67 4.53 3.93
CA LEU A 40 8.22 4.56 4.05
C LEU A 40 7.62 5.43 2.95
N ASP A 41 6.71 4.85 2.19
CA ASP A 41 5.92 5.55 1.17
C ASP A 41 4.56 5.97 1.75
N LEU A 42 3.99 7.07 1.27
CA LEU A 42 2.67 7.55 1.71
C LEU A 42 1.56 6.85 0.92
N CYS A 43 1.41 5.55 1.13
CA CYS A 43 0.42 4.71 0.46
C CYS A 43 -0.12 3.62 1.39
N GLY A 44 -1.21 2.96 0.98
CA GLY A 44 -1.90 1.97 1.81
C GLY A 44 -1.01 0.79 2.22
N GLY A 45 -1.20 0.29 3.44
CA GLY A 45 -0.47 -0.83 4.02
C GLY A 45 0.89 -0.47 4.62
N ARG A 46 1.22 0.82 4.76
CA ARG A 46 2.50 1.28 5.34
C ARG A 46 2.37 1.75 6.78
N TYR A 47 1.16 2.01 7.24
CA TYR A 47 0.92 2.36 8.63
C TYR A 47 0.97 1.09 9.50
N ASP A 48 1.80 1.09 10.55
CA ASP A 48 1.85 0.03 11.56
C ASP A 48 2.51 0.56 12.84
N THR A 49 2.54 -0.27 13.88
CA THR A 49 3.26 -0.04 15.14
C THR A 49 4.28 -1.16 15.36
N PRO A 50 5.27 -1.00 16.27
CA PRO A 50 6.23 -2.07 16.57
C PRO A 50 5.60 -3.39 17.08
N ARG A 51 4.30 -3.40 17.41
CA ARG A 51 3.58 -4.61 17.80
C ARG A 51 3.22 -5.52 16.61
N HIS A 52 3.20 -4.99 15.38
CA HIS A 52 2.95 -5.73 14.13
C HIS A 52 1.77 -6.72 14.25
N ALA A 53 0.61 -6.22 14.67
CA ALA A 53 -0.52 -7.07 15.03
C ALA A 53 -1.17 -7.71 13.80
N LEU A 54 -1.12 -9.04 13.70
CA LEU A 54 -1.67 -9.78 12.55
C LEU A 54 -3.20 -9.70 12.44
N PHE A 55 -3.90 -9.82 13.56
CA PHE A 55 -5.38 -9.92 13.57
C PHE A 55 -6.08 -8.90 14.47
N LEU A 56 -5.40 -8.40 15.51
CA LEU A 56 -6.03 -7.59 16.56
C LEU A 56 -6.53 -6.23 16.08
N THR A 57 -5.95 -5.71 15.00
CA THR A 57 -6.21 -4.36 14.48
C THR A 57 -7.04 -4.35 13.19
N LEU A 58 -7.49 -5.51 12.71
CA LEU A 58 -8.23 -5.64 11.45
C LEU A 58 -9.60 -4.94 11.47
N GLN A 59 -10.16 -4.69 12.63
CA GLN A 59 -11.44 -3.96 12.79
C GLN A 59 -11.25 -2.52 13.26
N THR A 60 -10.00 -2.08 13.42
CA THR A 60 -9.64 -0.74 13.91
C THR A 60 -8.68 -0.05 12.94
N LEU A 61 -7.39 0.00 13.27
CA LEU A 61 -6.36 0.74 12.51
C LEU A 61 -6.21 0.24 11.07
N HIS A 62 -6.34 -1.06 10.83
CA HIS A 62 -6.13 -1.67 9.52
C HIS A 62 -7.45 -2.04 8.81
N LYS A 63 -8.60 -1.55 9.29
CA LYS A 63 -9.92 -1.94 8.73
C LYS A 63 -10.06 -1.58 7.26
N GLU A 64 -9.70 -0.35 6.92
CA GLU A 64 -9.74 0.18 5.54
C GLU A 64 -8.33 0.21 4.92
N ASP A 65 -7.33 -0.39 5.58
CA ASP A 65 -5.93 -0.41 5.15
C ASP A 65 -5.30 -1.82 5.30
N TYR A 66 -6.12 -2.87 5.11
CA TYR A 66 -5.62 -4.24 5.11
C TYR A 66 -4.76 -4.50 3.87
N TYR A 67 -3.50 -4.89 4.09
CA TYR A 67 -2.54 -5.11 3.01
C TYR A 67 -1.84 -6.45 3.15
N ASN A 68 -2.20 -7.41 2.28
CA ASN A 68 -1.55 -8.72 2.20
C ASN A 68 -1.42 -9.17 0.74
N PRO A 69 -0.35 -8.76 0.04
CA PRO A 69 -0.15 -9.09 -1.36
C PRO A 69 0.32 -10.55 -1.58
N ASN A 70 0.58 -11.31 -0.51
CA ASN A 70 1.13 -12.67 -0.60
C ASN A 70 0.07 -13.72 -0.96
N PHE A 71 -1.20 -13.44 -0.69
CA PHE A 71 -2.32 -14.33 -1.02
C PHE A 71 -3.20 -13.67 -2.08
N ALA A 72 -3.49 -14.40 -3.15
CA ALA A 72 -4.45 -13.94 -4.13
C ALA A 72 -5.81 -13.78 -3.45
N VAL A 73 -6.35 -12.56 -3.46
CA VAL A 73 -7.76 -12.35 -3.14
C VAL A 73 -8.54 -13.00 -4.27
N ARG A 74 -9.24 -14.10 -3.96
CA ARG A 74 -10.16 -14.72 -4.92
C ARG A 74 -11.31 -13.74 -5.11
N HIS A 75 -11.20 -12.86 -6.09
CA HIS A 75 -12.35 -12.09 -6.56
C HIS A 75 -13.40 -13.11 -6.98
N ARG A 76 -14.45 -13.24 -6.16
CA ARG A 76 -15.66 -13.92 -6.55
C ARG A 76 -16.27 -13.01 -7.63
N PHE A 77 -15.90 -13.25 -8.89
CA PHE A 77 -16.68 -12.77 -10.02
C PHE A 77 -18.14 -13.16 -9.75
N HIS A 78 -19.03 -12.21 -10.00
CA HIS A 78 -20.47 -12.29 -9.84
C HIS A 78 -21.02 -13.72 -10.04
N LEU A 79 -21.28 -14.41 -8.93
CA LEU A 79 -22.17 -15.58 -8.90
C LEU A 79 -23.46 -15.13 -8.22
N TYR A 80 -24.14 -14.21 -8.88
CA TYR A 80 -25.57 -13.97 -8.72
C TYR A 80 -26.21 -14.06 -10.10
N HIS A 81 -26.20 -15.25 -10.70
CA HIS A 81 -27.24 -15.75 -11.61
C HIS A 81 -26.83 -17.14 -12.13
N LEU A 82 -27.77 -18.11 -12.03
CA LEU A 82 -27.81 -19.42 -12.73
C LEU A 82 -26.84 -20.49 -12.16
N GLU A 83 -27.23 -21.67 -11.67
CA GLU A 83 -28.50 -22.38 -11.50
C GLU A 83 -28.39 -23.27 -10.25
N LEU A 84 -29.42 -23.27 -9.40
CA LEU A 84 -29.76 -24.43 -8.57
C LEU A 84 -30.70 -25.29 -9.42
N SER A 85 -30.13 -26.14 -10.27
CA SER A 85 -30.81 -27.31 -10.80
C SER A 85 -29.84 -28.49 -10.61
N TRP A 86 -30.40 -29.66 -10.31
CA TRP A 86 -29.77 -30.90 -9.81
C TRP A 86 -29.52 -30.87 -8.28
N ILE A 87 -30.26 -31.60 -7.42
CA ILE A 87 -30.81 -32.97 -7.52
C ILE A 87 -29.91 -33.90 -8.31
#